data_AF-A0A352N9U0-F1
#
_entry.id   AF-A0A352N9U0-F1
#
_cell.length_a   1.000
_cell.length_b   1.000
_cell.length_c   1.000
_cell.angle_alpha   90.00
_cell.angle_beta   90.00
_cell.angle_gamma   90.00
#
_symmetry.space_group_name_H-M   'P 1'
#
loop_
_entity.id
_entity.type
_entity.pdbx_description
1 polymer ?
#
loop_
_entity_poly.entity_id
_entity_poly.type
_entity_poly.pdbx_seq_one_letter_code
_entity_poly.pdbx_strand_id
1 'polypeptide(L)'
;MFISGIGAISASGIGTENLETPGQNSEIQDRSISKDALLSVKNKYDLRRADRYTAIVMASAVQACADAGFADCAMADTGIIIASSFGPHRTTFAFLNDILDYPEDQVLPTTFSHSVHNAAASYVASSLQIRGPTISLTGFEDLWFDALELSDVFLNSGCCQRIVLVGVEELALLTQSLPSILPDSFHCRLLEGSVALLLSSTPEGKNYTSITCSRRSSCGEKPDRHSSCATANDFLGGAFQTALKALASSNQPGTTISIGSISGLITFYKTI
;
A
#
# COMPACT_ATOMS: atom_id res chain seq x y z
N MET A 1 4.16 -17.26 3.43
CA MET A 1 5.14 -16.15 3.54
C MET A 1 5.24 -15.69 4.99
N PHE A 2 6.32 -15.02 5.39
CA PHE A 2 6.50 -14.41 6.72
C PHE A 2 6.55 -12.89 6.61
N ILE A 3 6.07 -12.18 7.64
CA ILE A 3 6.21 -10.72 7.74
C ILE A 3 7.38 -10.39 8.65
N SER A 4 8.44 -9.84 8.07
CA SER A 4 9.67 -9.49 8.79
C SER A 4 9.70 -8.05 9.30
N GLY A 5 8.90 -7.17 8.70
CA GLY A 5 8.75 -5.77 9.12
C GLY A 5 7.49 -5.12 8.58
N ILE A 6 6.99 -4.12 9.32
CA ILE A 6 5.77 -3.37 8.98
C ILE A 6 6.08 -1.88 8.99
N GLY A 7 5.56 -1.17 7.99
CA GLY A 7 5.61 0.29 7.91
C GLY A 7 4.25 0.85 7.57
N ALA A 8 3.95 2.04 8.07
CA ALA A 8 2.67 2.69 7.88
C ALA A 8 2.79 4.21 7.93
N ILE A 9 1.93 4.88 7.17
CA ILE A 9 1.69 6.31 7.28
C ILE A 9 0.22 6.60 7.05
N SER A 10 -0.35 7.47 7.87
CA SER A 10 -1.71 7.98 7.75
C SER A 10 -1.72 9.48 8.03
N ALA A 11 -2.89 10.10 7.96
CA ALA A 11 -3.04 11.49 8.34
C ALA A 11 -2.69 11.78 9.82
N SER A 12 -2.75 10.76 10.68
CA SER A 12 -2.35 10.85 12.09
C SER A 12 -0.84 10.73 12.31
N GLY A 13 -0.05 10.29 11.31
CA GLY A 13 1.41 10.26 11.38
C GLY A 13 2.04 9.01 10.75
N ILE A 14 3.37 8.92 10.89
CA ILE A 14 4.17 7.75 10.47
C ILE A 14 4.17 6.73 11.63
N GLY A 15 4.06 5.44 11.34
CA GLY A 15 4.01 4.37 12.34
C GLY A 15 2.69 3.63 12.40
N THR A 16 2.75 2.34 12.74
CA THR A 16 1.58 1.47 12.86
C THR A 16 0.61 1.91 13.96
N GLU A 17 1.12 2.56 15.00
CA GLU A 17 0.36 3.17 16.07
C GLU A 17 -0.55 4.31 15.59
N ASN A 18 -0.18 4.95 14.48
CA ASN A 18 -0.89 6.07 13.88
C ASN A 18 -1.86 5.64 12.77
N LEU A 19 -1.96 4.35 12.43
CA LEU A 19 -2.96 3.90 11.45
C LEU A 19 -4.37 4.35 11.88
N GLU A 20 -5.28 4.55 10.94
CA GLU A 20 -6.62 5.06 11.24
C GLU A 20 -7.62 3.92 11.08
N THR A 21 -8.39 3.64 12.13
CA THR A 21 -9.48 2.66 12.05
C THR A 21 -10.76 3.40 11.71
N PRO A 22 -11.50 3.00 10.66
CA PRO A 22 -12.83 3.54 10.39
C PRO A 22 -13.71 3.39 11.63
N GLY A 23 -14.12 4.52 12.21
CA GLY A 23 -15.05 4.54 13.33
C GLY A 23 -16.49 4.37 12.85
N GLN A 24 -17.34 3.75 13.67
CA GLN A 24 -18.78 3.59 13.38
C GLN A 24 -19.59 4.90 13.49
N ASN A 25 -19.00 6.00 13.98
CA ASN A 25 -19.65 7.31 14.06
C ASN A 25 -18.58 8.40 14.23
N SER A 26 -18.47 9.30 13.25
CA SER A 26 -18.15 10.73 13.41
C SER A 26 -17.71 11.29 12.05
N GLU A 27 -18.17 12.49 11.75
CA GLU A 27 -17.80 13.31 10.58
C GLU A 27 -16.35 13.05 10.15
N ILE A 28 -16.17 12.46 8.95
CA ILE A 28 -14.86 12.29 8.34
C ILE A 28 -14.34 13.70 8.05
N GLN A 29 -13.64 14.30 9.00
CA GLN A 29 -12.80 15.46 8.73
C GLN A 29 -11.82 15.03 7.64
N ASP A 30 -11.65 15.84 6.59
CA ASP A 30 -10.61 15.66 5.58
C ASP A 30 -9.24 15.74 6.26
N ARG A 31 -8.75 14.59 6.72
CA ARG A 31 -7.43 14.46 7.34
C ARG A 31 -6.48 13.96 6.26
N SER A 32 -5.60 14.87 5.85
CA SER A 32 -4.55 14.61 4.88
C SER A 32 -3.20 14.51 5.60
N ILE A 33 -2.33 13.63 5.13
CA ILE A 33 -0.96 13.49 5.63
C ILE A 33 -0.25 14.85 5.57
N SER A 34 0.25 15.32 6.71
CA SER A 34 0.90 16.63 6.79
C SER A 34 2.14 16.67 5.89
N LYS A 35 2.42 17.86 5.32
CA LYS A 35 3.65 18.05 4.52
C LYS A 35 4.90 17.80 5.36
N ASP A 36 4.87 18.14 6.65
CA ASP A 36 5.99 17.97 7.57
C ASP A 36 6.31 16.49 7.83
N ALA A 37 5.29 15.63 7.91
CA ALA A 37 5.50 14.19 8.02
C ALA A 37 6.30 13.66 6.83
N LEU A 38 5.96 14.11 5.61
CA LEU A 38 6.65 13.71 4.38
C LEU A 38 8.02 14.38 4.20
N LEU A 39 8.26 15.55 4.80
CA LEU A 39 9.52 16.28 4.64
C LEU A 39 10.71 15.48 5.18
N SER A 40 10.51 14.75 6.27
CA SER A 40 11.54 13.90 6.89
C SER A 40 12.06 12.83 5.92
N VAL A 41 11.15 12.08 5.28
CA VAL A 41 11.51 11.04 4.30
C VAL A 41 12.08 11.65 3.03
N LYS A 42 11.54 12.79 2.58
CA LYS A 42 12.04 13.45 1.37
C LYS A 42 13.48 13.91 1.51
N ASN A 43 13.83 14.45 2.68
CA ASN A 43 15.20 14.89 2.96
C ASN A 43 16.16 13.71 3.11
N LYS A 44 15.76 12.65 3.83
CA LYS A 44 16.62 11.49 4.07
C LYS A 44 17.02 10.76 2.79
N TYR A 45 16.11 10.66 1.82
CA TYR A 45 16.32 9.89 0.59
C TYR A 45 16.46 10.76 -0.68
N ASP A 46 16.81 12.03 -0.52
CA ASP A 46 16.96 13.01 -1.61
C ASP A 46 15.81 13.01 -2.63
N LEU A 47 14.57 12.92 -2.15
CA LEU A 47 13.37 12.88 -2.98
C LEU A 47 12.89 14.28 -3.40
N ARG A 48 13.81 15.22 -3.65
CA ARG A 48 13.49 16.61 -3.99
C ARG A 48 12.47 16.73 -5.12
N ARG A 49 12.60 15.86 -6.12
CA ARG A 49 11.72 15.82 -7.30
C ARG A 49 10.50 14.92 -7.14
N ALA A 50 10.46 14.04 -6.15
CA ALA A 50 9.36 13.10 -6.02
C ALA A 50 8.05 13.82 -5.69
N ASP A 51 6.97 13.35 -6.31
CA ASP A 51 5.63 13.79 -6.04
C ASP A 51 5.12 13.31 -4.66
N ARG A 52 3.92 13.74 -4.29
CA ARG A 52 3.33 13.42 -2.99
C ARG A 52 3.10 11.92 -2.83
N TYR A 53 2.52 11.28 -3.85
CA TYR A 53 2.23 9.85 -3.85
C TYR A 53 3.49 9.03 -3.61
N THR A 54 4.59 9.32 -4.33
CA THR A 54 5.87 8.66 -4.12
C THR A 54 6.43 8.87 -2.71
N ALA A 55 6.29 10.07 -2.14
CA ALA A 55 6.76 10.33 -0.77
C ALA A 55 5.97 9.52 0.27
N ILE A 56 4.66 9.33 0.08
CA ILE A 56 3.81 8.50 0.95
C ILE A 56 4.25 7.04 0.88
N VAL A 57 4.43 6.50 -0.33
CA VAL A 57 4.94 5.13 -0.54
C VAL A 57 6.31 4.95 0.10
N MET A 58 7.21 5.90 -0.12
CA MET A 58 8.56 5.82 0.44
C MET A 58 8.52 5.76 1.97
N ALA A 59 7.67 6.56 2.62
CA ALA A 59 7.59 6.62 4.07
C ALA A 59 7.22 5.26 4.70
N SER A 60 6.24 4.55 4.16
CA SER A 60 5.88 3.22 4.66
C SER A 60 6.94 2.18 4.29
N ALA A 61 7.46 2.18 3.05
CA ALA A 61 8.45 1.21 2.59
C ALA A 61 9.75 1.24 3.41
N VAL A 62 10.30 2.43 3.66
CA VAL A 62 11.53 2.60 4.44
C VAL A 62 11.32 2.21 5.89
N GLN A 63 10.12 2.47 6.43
CA GLN A 63 9.78 2.08 7.79
C GLN A 63 9.70 0.56 7.91
N ALA A 64 9.06 -0.14 6.96
CA ALA A 64 9.00 -1.59 6.97
C ALA A 64 10.39 -2.24 6.90
N CYS A 65 11.28 -1.70 6.07
CA CYS A 65 12.66 -2.18 5.98
C CYS A 65 13.45 -1.90 7.28
N ALA A 66 13.32 -0.70 7.84
CA ALA A 66 13.97 -0.34 9.10
C ALA A 66 13.46 -1.20 10.27
N ASP A 67 12.15 -1.44 10.32
CA ASP A 67 11.48 -2.27 11.32
C ASP A 67 11.98 -3.72 11.30
N ALA A 68 12.30 -4.25 10.12
CA ALA A 68 12.92 -5.55 9.92
C ALA A 68 14.45 -5.58 10.17
N GLY A 69 15.08 -4.43 10.47
CA GLY A 69 16.52 -4.32 10.70
C GLY A 69 17.38 -4.00 9.47
N PHE A 70 16.78 -3.58 8.36
CA PHE A 70 17.45 -3.29 7.09
C PHE A 70 17.57 -1.78 6.76
N ALA A 71 17.58 -0.91 7.78
CA ALA A 71 17.51 0.56 7.58
C ALA A 71 18.63 1.15 6.69
N ASP A 72 19.83 0.58 6.75
CA ASP A 72 21.02 1.07 6.05
C ASP A 72 21.69 -0.02 5.19
N CYS A 73 20.93 -1.06 4.82
CA CYS A 73 21.42 -2.18 4.02
C CYS A 73 20.89 -2.10 2.59
N ALA A 74 21.75 -2.40 1.61
CA ALA A 74 21.30 -2.56 0.24
C ALA A 74 20.40 -3.80 0.13
N MET A 75 19.21 -3.62 -0.44
CA MET A 75 18.19 -4.67 -0.55
C MET A 75 18.25 -5.40 -1.90
N ALA A 76 19.45 -5.78 -2.34
CA ALA A 76 19.69 -6.20 -3.73
C ALA A 76 18.91 -7.46 -4.16
N ASP A 77 18.63 -8.37 -3.25
CA ASP A 77 17.85 -9.60 -3.42
C ASP A 77 16.35 -9.43 -3.07
N THR A 78 15.90 -8.20 -2.86
CA THR A 78 14.52 -7.85 -2.60
C THR A 78 13.83 -7.43 -3.90
N GLY A 79 12.54 -7.76 -4.05
CA GLY A 79 11.63 -7.16 -5.02
C GLY A 79 10.69 -6.14 -4.36
N ILE A 80 9.95 -5.38 -5.17
CA ILE A 80 8.93 -4.44 -4.70
C ILE A 80 7.65 -4.59 -5.52
N ILE A 81 6.53 -4.56 -4.81
CA ILE A 81 5.20 -4.50 -5.38
C ILE A 81 4.47 -3.31 -4.74
N ILE A 82 4.00 -2.38 -5.55
CA ILE A 82 3.08 -1.32 -5.10
C ILE A 82 1.68 -1.67 -5.59
N ALA A 83 0.73 -1.79 -4.68
CA ALA A 83 -0.67 -2.01 -4.92
C ALA A 83 -1.45 -0.70 -4.68
N SER A 84 -2.13 -0.19 -5.70
CA SER A 84 -2.98 0.99 -5.58
C SER A 84 -4.11 0.98 -6.61
N SER A 85 -5.30 1.39 -6.20
CA SER A 85 -6.48 1.44 -7.06
C SER A 85 -6.47 2.65 -7.98
N PHE A 86 -5.98 3.79 -7.47
CA PHE A 86 -6.02 5.06 -8.21
C PHE A 86 -4.65 5.57 -8.64
N GLY A 87 -3.57 5.09 -8.03
CA GLY A 87 -2.22 5.58 -8.32
C GLY A 87 -2.04 7.08 -8.01
N PRO A 88 -1.06 7.74 -8.66
CA PRO A 88 -0.71 9.15 -8.42
C PRO A 88 -1.68 10.12 -9.12
N HIS A 89 -2.98 9.89 -9.00
CA HIS A 89 -4.03 10.62 -9.71
C HIS A 89 -4.02 12.13 -9.47
N ARG A 90 -3.55 12.61 -8.31
CA ARG A 90 -3.30 14.04 -8.05
C ARG A 90 -2.29 14.61 -9.05
N THR A 91 -1.18 13.92 -9.24
CA THR A 91 -0.11 14.32 -10.15
C THR A 91 -0.54 14.14 -11.60
N THR A 92 -1.27 13.06 -11.91
CA THR A 92 -1.87 12.84 -13.23
C THR A 92 -2.82 13.97 -13.62
N PHE A 93 -3.73 14.38 -12.75
CA PHE A 93 -4.67 15.45 -13.05
C PHE A 93 -3.98 16.81 -13.17
N ALA A 94 -2.98 17.09 -12.34
CA ALA A 94 -2.17 18.30 -12.47
C ALA A 94 -1.47 18.36 -13.84
N PHE A 95 -0.85 17.26 -14.27
CA PHE A 95 -0.21 17.18 -15.58
C PHE A 95 -1.20 17.35 -16.74
N LEU A 96 -2.39 16.73 -16.65
CA LEU A 96 -3.42 16.90 -17.68
C LEU A 96 -3.93 18.34 -17.76
N ASN A 97 -4.10 19.03 -16.64
CA ASN A 97 -4.45 20.45 -16.63
C ASN A 97 -3.33 21.29 -17.27
N ASP A 98 -2.06 21.00 -16.97
CA ASP A 98 -0.94 21.72 -17.56
C ASP A 98 -0.93 21.59 -19.11
N ILE A 99 -1.26 20.42 -19.66
CA ILE A 99 -1.36 20.23 -21.12
C ILE A 99 -2.50 21.05 -21.74
N LEU A 100 -3.59 21.27 -21.00
CA LEU A 100 -4.73 22.04 -21.50
C LEU A 100 -4.47 23.56 -21.43
N ASP A 101 -3.77 24.00 -20.39
CA ASP A 101 -3.55 25.41 -20.10
C ASP A 101 -2.30 25.99 -20.79
N TYR A 102 -1.30 25.16 -21.07
CA TYR A 102 0.00 25.59 -21.59
C TYR A 102 0.41 24.86 -22.88
N PRO A 103 1.20 25.51 -23.74
CA PRO A 103 1.88 24.83 -24.85
C PRO A 103 2.82 23.71 -24.37
N GLU A 104 3.06 22.72 -25.23
CA GLU A 104 3.84 21.51 -24.89
C GLU A 104 5.24 21.80 -24.33
N ASP A 105 5.90 22.86 -24.78
CA ASP A 105 7.25 23.25 -24.35
C ASP A 105 7.30 23.89 -22.94
N GLN A 106 6.14 24.17 -22.35
CA GLN A 106 5.99 24.72 -21.01
C GLN A 106 5.53 23.68 -19.98
N VAL A 107 5.13 22.49 -20.42
CA VAL A 107 4.73 21.40 -19.53
C VAL A 107 5.97 20.69 -18.99
N LEU A 108 6.07 20.55 -17.66
CA LEU A 108 7.24 19.95 -17.01
C LEU A 108 7.33 18.42 -17.28
N PRO A 109 8.40 17.92 -17.93
CA PRO A 109 8.56 16.48 -18.21
C PRO A 109 8.67 15.62 -16.94
N THR A 110 9.12 16.22 -15.84
CA THR A 110 9.18 15.55 -14.55
C THR A 110 7.79 15.23 -14.01
N THR A 111 6.81 16.13 -14.20
CA THR A 111 5.43 15.90 -13.75
C THR A 111 4.81 14.72 -14.51
N PHE A 112 5.09 14.60 -15.82
CA PHE A 112 4.71 13.41 -16.59
C PHE A 112 5.30 12.14 -15.99
N SER A 113 6.61 12.15 -15.69
CA SER A 113 7.33 11.00 -15.15
C SER A 113 6.76 10.53 -13.80
N HIS A 114 6.11 11.42 -13.04
CA HIS A 114 5.46 11.09 -11.77
C HIS A 114 3.96 10.78 -11.92
N SER A 115 3.35 11.08 -13.06
CA SER A 115 1.93 10.81 -13.33
C SER A 115 1.61 9.32 -13.60
N VAL A 116 2.65 8.48 -13.70
CA VAL A 116 2.55 7.06 -14.05
C VAL A 116 2.70 6.16 -12.82
N HIS A 117 1.97 5.05 -12.78
CA HIS A 117 1.88 4.16 -11.62
C HIS A 117 3.21 3.51 -11.21
N ASN A 118 4.16 3.37 -12.13
CA ASN A 118 5.46 2.74 -11.89
C ASN A 118 6.50 3.67 -11.27
N ALA A 119 6.24 4.98 -11.21
CA ALA A 119 7.19 5.96 -10.69
C ALA A 119 7.57 5.65 -9.24
N ALA A 120 6.58 5.49 -8.36
CA ALA A 120 6.84 5.26 -6.94
C ALA A 120 7.67 4.00 -6.68
N ALA A 121 7.40 2.90 -7.40
CA ALA A 121 8.13 1.64 -7.25
C ALA A 121 9.61 1.82 -7.65
N SER A 122 9.84 2.57 -8.72
CA SER A 122 11.18 2.90 -9.21
C SER A 122 11.97 3.77 -8.22
N TYR A 123 11.29 4.71 -7.55
CA TYR A 123 11.89 5.56 -6.51
C TYR A 123 12.30 4.77 -5.28
N VAL A 124 11.43 3.92 -4.77
CA VAL A 124 11.75 3.05 -3.63
C VAL A 124 12.88 2.10 -4.01
N ALA A 125 12.81 1.49 -5.20
CA ALA A 125 13.82 0.55 -5.63
C ALA A 125 15.21 1.20 -5.74
N SER A 126 15.28 2.39 -6.33
CA SER A 126 16.53 3.15 -6.45
C SER A 126 17.09 3.55 -5.07
N SER A 127 16.21 4.02 -4.17
CA SER A 127 16.60 4.53 -2.87
C SER A 127 17.04 3.44 -1.89
N LEU A 128 16.43 2.25 -1.97
CA LEU A 128 16.74 1.09 -1.13
C LEU A 128 17.69 0.09 -1.82
N GLN A 129 18.18 0.41 -3.02
CA GLN A 129 19.06 -0.46 -3.81
C GLN A 129 18.45 -1.85 -4.10
N ILE A 130 17.14 -1.90 -4.32
CA ILE A 130 16.38 -3.11 -4.71
C ILE A 130 16.73 -3.46 -6.15
N ARG A 131 17.05 -4.74 -6.41
CA ARG A 131 17.40 -5.23 -7.77
C ARG A 131 16.54 -6.42 -8.23
N GLY A 132 15.57 -6.85 -7.43
CA GLY A 132 14.58 -7.84 -7.82
C GLY A 132 13.42 -7.26 -8.65
N PRO A 133 12.33 -8.02 -8.80
CA PRO A 133 11.13 -7.57 -9.52
C PRO A 133 10.61 -6.23 -8.99
N THR A 134 10.26 -5.30 -9.89
CA THR A 134 9.70 -3.98 -9.54
C THR A 134 8.35 -3.83 -10.25
N ILE A 135 7.26 -4.00 -9.50
CA ILE A 135 5.90 -4.09 -10.05
C ILE A 135 5.00 -3.02 -9.42
N SER A 136 4.17 -2.39 -10.25
CA SER A 136 2.99 -1.65 -9.81
C SER A 136 1.75 -2.42 -10.24
N LEU A 137 0.93 -2.80 -9.27
CA LEU A 137 -0.31 -3.52 -9.44
C LEU A 137 -1.48 -2.56 -9.20
N THR A 138 -2.42 -2.53 -10.15
CA THR A 138 -3.60 -1.66 -10.08
C THR A 138 -4.85 -2.50 -10.25
N GLY A 139 -5.81 -2.28 -9.38
CA GLY A 139 -7.04 -3.04 -9.27
C GLY A 139 -7.91 -2.46 -8.16
N PHE A 140 -9.09 -3.03 -7.96
CA PHE A 140 -10.00 -2.59 -6.90
C PHE A 140 -10.26 -3.76 -5.95
N GLU A 141 -11.25 -4.59 -6.30
CA GLU A 141 -11.57 -5.80 -5.58
C GLU A 141 -10.35 -6.71 -5.45
N ASP A 142 -10.10 -7.21 -4.24
CA ASP A 142 -9.07 -8.20 -3.95
C ASP A 142 -7.62 -7.79 -4.28
N LEU A 143 -7.35 -6.51 -4.50
CA LEU A 143 -6.01 -6.05 -4.92
C LEU A 143 -4.88 -6.43 -3.94
N TRP A 144 -5.10 -6.41 -2.62
CA TRP A 144 -4.10 -6.91 -1.66
C TRP A 144 -3.94 -8.43 -1.71
N PHE A 145 -5.02 -9.15 -1.99
CA PHE A 145 -4.99 -10.59 -2.16
C PHE A 145 -4.15 -10.95 -3.39
N ASP A 146 -4.40 -10.29 -4.53
CA ASP A 146 -3.63 -10.45 -5.76
C ASP A 146 -2.16 -10.07 -5.55
N ALA A 147 -1.89 -9.00 -4.80
CA ALA A 147 -0.52 -8.57 -4.50
C ALA A 147 0.22 -9.56 -3.59
N LEU A 148 -0.47 -10.17 -2.62
CA LEU A 148 0.09 -11.22 -1.76
C LEU A 148 0.31 -12.52 -2.53
N GLU A 149 -0.61 -12.94 -3.41
CA GLU A 149 -0.41 -14.10 -4.29
C GLU A 149 0.79 -13.87 -5.22
N LEU A 150 0.89 -12.67 -5.83
CA LEU A 150 2.04 -12.32 -6.66
C LEU A 150 3.34 -12.32 -5.85
N SER A 151 3.29 -11.88 -4.59
CA SER A 151 4.44 -11.93 -3.69
C SER A 151 4.89 -13.38 -3.45
N ASP A 152 3.94 -14.27 -3.15
CA ASP A 152 4.20 -15.68 -2.92
C ASP A 152 4.82 -16.36 -4.15
N VAL A 153 4.32 -16.04 -5.34
CA VAL A 153 4.87 -16.54 -6.62
C VAL A 153 6.33 -16.12 -6.79
N PHE A 154 6.67 -14.84 -6.57
CA PHE A 154 8.05 -14.37 -6.74
C PHE A 154 9.02 -14.93 -5.69
N LEU A 155 8.56 -15.11 -4.45
CA LEU A 155 9.36 -15.71 -3.39
C LEU A 155 9.58 -17.22 -3.67
N ASN A 156 8.53 -17.96 -3.97
CA ASN A 156 8.60 -19.42 -4.16
C ASN A 156 9.28 -19.82 -5.47
N SER A 157 9.27 -18.96 -6.49
CA SER A 157 10.04 -19.16 -7.73
C SER A 157 11.53 -18.81 -7.59
N GLY A 158 11.95 -18.25 -6.46
CA GLY A 158 13.33 -17.82 -6.23
C GLY A 158 13.74 -16.57 -7.02
N CYS A 159 12.79 -15.77 -7.51
CA CYS A 159 13.08 -14.52 -8.21
C CYS A 159 13.70 -13.46 -7.28
N CYS A 160 13.39 -13.55 -5.99
CA CYS A 160 13.91 -12.69 -4.92
C CYS A 160 13.78 -13.42 -3.57
N GLN A 161 14.55 -13.01 -2.56
CA GLN A 161 14.47 -13.54 -1.20
C GLN A 161 13.44 -12.80 -0.34
N ARG A 162 13.18 -11.53 -0.70
CA ARG A 162 12.31 -10.62 0.02
C ARG A 162 11.42 -9.84 -0.93
N ILE A 163 10.26 -9.39 -0.46
CA ILE A 163 9.40 -8.46 -1.18
C ILE A 163 8.95 -7.34 -0.25
N VAL A 164 9.17 -6.10 -0.67
CA VAL A 164 8.49 -4.94 -0.10
C VAL A 164 7.14 -4.82 -0.79
N LEU A 165 6.08 -5.22 -0.12
CA LEU A 165 4.71 -5.06 -0.61
C LEU A 165 4.11 -3.80 0.01
N VAL A 166 3.74 -2.82 -0.81
CA VAL A 166 3.17 -1.54 -0.35
C VAL A 166 1.76 -1.37 -0.90
N GLY A 167 0.77 -1.17 -0.04
CA GLY A 167 -0.53 -0.61 -0.43
C GLY A 167 -0.58 0.89 -0.16
N VAL A 168 -1.21 1.65 -1.05
CA VAL A 168 -1.27 3.11 -0.93
C VAL A 168 -2.51 3.68 -1.62
N GLU A 169 -3.12 4.68 -0.99
CA GLU A 169 -4.01 5.61 -1.66
C GLU A 169 -3.72 7.05 -1.19
N GLU A 170 -3.86 7.98 -2.14
CA GLU A 170 -3.78 9.40 -1.83
C GLU A 170 -5.16 10.06 -1.78
N LEU A 171 -5.29 11.11 -0.96
CA LEU A 171 -6.51 11.91 -0.92
C LEU A 171 -6.35 13.08 -1.89
N ALA A 172 -7.14 13.11 -2.96
CA ALA A 172 -7.24 14.25 -3.88
C ALA A 172 -8.63 14.32 -4.51
N LEU A 173 -8.81 15.17 -5.52
CA LEU A 173 -10.14 15.48 -6.08
C LEU A 173 -10.94 14.23 -6.47
N LEU A 174 -10.31 13.23 -7.10
CA LEU A 174 -10.98 11.99 -7.49
C LEU A 174 -11.50 11.25 -6.26
N THR A 175 -10.63 10.86 -5.34
CA THR A 175 -11.00 10.08 -4.15
C THR A 175 -11.93 10.84 -3.19
N GLN A 176 -11.86 12.17 -3.16
CA GLN A 176 -12.81 13.03 -2.45
C GLN A 176 -14.22 13.05 -3.07
N SER A 177 -14.31 12.90 -4.39
CA SER A 177 -15.58 13.00 -5.12
C SER A 177 -16.30 11.65 -5.25
N LEU A 178 -15.59 10.53 -5.06
CA LEU A 178 -16.14 9.18 -5.23
C LEU A 178 -17.44 8.94 -4.45
N PRO A 179 -17.60 9.34 -3.18
CA PRO A 179 -18.87 9.10 -2.47
C PRO A 179 -20.07 9.84 -3.08
N SER A 180 -19.83 10.94 -3.80
CA SER A 180 -20.88 11.68 -4.49
C SER A 180 -21.16 11.13 -5.90
N ILE A 181 -20.15 10.58 -6.57
CA ILE A 181 -20.26 10.07 -7.95
C ILE A 181 -20.73 8.61 -7.98
N LEU A 182 -20.27 7.79 -7.03
CA LEU A 182 -20.53 6.36 -6.90
C LEU A 182 -20.92 6.02 -5.45
N PRO A 183 -22.06 6.54 -4.96
CA PRO A 183 -22.47 6.37 -3.56
C PRO A 183 -22.67 4.91 -3.16
N ASP A 184 -23.11 4.08 -4.10
CA ASP A 184 -23.28 2.65 -3.86
C ASP A 184 -21.92 1.99 -3.60
N SER A 185 -20.87 2.34 -4.35
CA SER A 185 -19.54 1.70 -4.23
C SER A 185 -18.68 2.32 -3.13
N PHE A 186 -18.88 3.61 -2.83
CA PHE A 186 -18.07 4.37 -1.88
C PHE A 186 -18.96 5.07 -0.85
N HIS A 187 -19.45 4.29 0.11
CA HIS A 187 -20.33 4.77 1.18
C HIS A 187 -19.66 5.78 2.14
N CYS A 188 -18.34 5.85 2.13
CA CYS A 188 -17.56 6.82 2.88
C CYS A 188 -16.33 7.27 2.09
N ARG A 189 -15.72 8.39 2.50
CA ARG A 189 -14.47 8.86 1.89
C ARG A 189 -13.34 7.90 2.22
N LEU A 190 -12.48 7.67 1.23
CA LEU A 190 -11.25 6.89 1.39
C LEU A 190 -10.25 7.64 2.26
N LEU A 191 -9.53 6.90 3.09
CA LEU A 191 -8.46 7.44 3.92
C LEU A 191 -7.19 7.63 3.08
N GLU A 192 -6.45 8.70 3.36
CA GLU A 192 -5.09 8.86 2.83
C GLU A 192 -4.10 8.04 3.65
N GLY A 193 -3.30 7.21 3.00
CA GLY A 193 -2.34 6.41 3.73
C GLY A 193 -1.57 5.42 2.89
N SER A 194 -0.56 4.85 3.51
CA SER A 194 0.15 3.71 2.96
C SER A 194 0.57 2.74 4.06
N VAL A 195 0.55 1.47 3.72
CA VAL A 195 1.03 0.36 4.54
C VAL A 195 2.03 -0.43 3.70
N ALA A 196 3.16 -0.79 4.30
CA ALA A 196 4.17 -1.64 3.70
C ALA A 196 4.45 -2.86 4.58
N LEU A 197 4.65 -4.01 3.93
CA LEU A 197 5.07 -5.26 4.55
C LEU A 197 6.39 -5.68 3.90
N LEU A 198 7.38 -6.04 4.71
CA LEU A 198 8.53 -6.79 4.23
C LEU A 198 8.23 -8.28 4.36
N LEU A 199 8.09 -8.96 3.23
CA LEU A 199 7.73 -10.37 3.12
C LEU A 199 8.94 -11.22 2.77
N SER A 200 8.99 -12.44 3.30
CA SER A 200 10.05 -13.42 3.03
C SER A 200 9.52 -14.86 2.99
N SER A 201 10.25 -15.76 2.34
CA SER A 201 9.92 -17.20 2.29
C SER A 201 10.31 -17.93 3.58
N THR A 202 11.29 -17.41 4.31
CA THR A 202 11.79 -17.97 5.58
C THR A 202 11.74 -16.92 6.68
N PRO A 203 11.50 -17.30 7.95
CA PRO A 203 11.50 -16.36 9.07
C PRO A 203 12.80 -15.55 9.15
N GLU A 204 12.71 -14.23 9.20
CA GLU A 204 13.84 -13.32 9.39
C GLU A 204 13.38 -11.99 9.99
N GLY A 205 14.32 -11.17 10.46
CA GLY A 205 14.03 -9.89 11.10
C GLY A 205 13.20 -10.06 12.37
N LYS A 206 12.18 -9.23 12.56
CA LYS A 206 11.26 -9.33 13.71
C LYS A 206 10.30 -10.52 13.64
N ASN A 207 10.09 -11.07 12.43
CA ASN A 207 9.20 -12.20 12.16
C ASN A 207 7.86 -12.12 12.92
N TYR A 208 7.04 -11.12 12.60
CA TYR A 208 5.77 -10.84 13.28
C TYR A 208 4.79 -12.01 13.24
N THR A 209 4.70 -12.66 12.07
CA THR A 209 3.65 -13.62 11.75
C THR A 209 3.93 -14.29 10.40
N SER A 210 3.31 -15.45 10.16
CA SER A 210 3.19 -16.02 8.82
C SER A 210 1.85 -15.65 8.20
N ILE A 211 1.86 -15.27 6.92
CA ILE A 211 0.65 -15.06 6.11
C ILE A 211 0.45 -16.27 5.20
N THR A 212 -0.78 -16.75 5.16
CA THR A 212 -1.29 -17.67 4.15
C THR A 212 -2.48 -17.06 3.41
N CYS A 213 -2.43 -17.07 2.09
CA CYS A 213 -3.55 -16.71 1.22
C CYS A 213 -4.16 -17.99 0.65
N SER A 214 -5.49 -18.14 0.80
CA SER A 214 -6.21 -19.26 0.20
C SER A 214 -7.32 -18.72 -0.70
N ARG A 215 -7.24 -19.05 -1.99
CA ARG A 215 -8.26 -18.66 -2.96
C ARG A 215 -9.41 -19.64 -2.89
N ARG A 216 -10.65 -19.14 -2.92
CA ARG A 216 -11.83 -19.99 -3.05
C ARG A 216 -11.86 -20.54 -4.47
N SER A 217 -11.96 -21.86 -4.60
CA SER A 217 -12.19 -22.51 -5.89
C SER A 217 -13.65 -22.31 -6.32
N SER A 218 -13.96 -21.24 -7.05
CA SER A 218 -15.29 -21.10 -7.65
C SER A 218 -15.35 -21.81 -9.01
N CYS A 219 -15.70 -23.09 -9.00
CA CYS A 219 -16.26 -23.76 -10.17
C CYS A 219 -17.80 -23.65 -10.09
N GLY A 220 -18.35 -22.45 -10.22
CA GLY A 220 -19.79 -22.20 -10.12
C GLY A 220 -20.15 -20.73 -9.90
N GLU A 221 -21.15 -20.26 -10.65
CA GLU A 221 -21.83 -18.95 -10.71
C GLU A 221 -21.06 -17.69 -10.24
N LYS A 222 -20.86 -16.77 -11.20
CA LYS A 222 -20.36 -15.42 -10.91
C LYS A 222 -21.35 -14.73 -9.96
N PRO A 223 -20.94 -14.31 -8.75
CA PRO A 223 -21.81 -13.50 -7.92
C PRO A 223 -22.17 -12.21 -8.66
N ASP A 224 -23.40 -11.74 -8.46
CA ASP A 224 -23.89 -10.47 -9.01
C ASP A 224 -22.86 -9.36 -8.74
N ARG A 225 -22.38 -8.73 -9.82
CA ARG A 225 -21.39 -7.63 -9.79
C ARG A 225 -21.86 -6.38 -9.03
N HIS A 226 -23.09 -6.41 -8.50
CA HIS A 226 -23.74 -5.34 -7.76
C HIS A 226 -23.61 -5.45 -6.24
N SER A 227 -22.96 -6.49 -5.71
CA SER A 227 -22.68 -6.63 -4.26
C SER A 227 -21.23 -6.27 -3.86
N SER A 228 -20.49 -5.60 -4.75
CA SER A 228 -19.07 -5.22 -4.60
C SER A 228 -18.79 -4.07 -3.61
N CYS A 229 -19.82 -3.54 -2.96
CA CYS A 229 -19.77 -2.27 -2.23
C CYS A 229 -19.12 -2.31 -0.85
N ALA A 230 -18.96 -3.49 -0.24
CA ALA A 230 -18.27 -3.63 1.05
C ALA A 230 -16.75 -3.77 0.89
N THR A 231 -16.28 -4.31 -0.24
CA THR A 231 -14.89 -4.74 -0.45
C THR A 231 -13.95 -3.62 -0.88
N ALA A 232 -14.42 -2.61 -1.62
CA ALA A 232 -13.59 -1.45 -2.00
C ALA A 232 -13.22 -0.57 -0.78
N ASN A 233 -14.10 -0.51 0.22
CA ASN A 233 -13.87 0.18 1.49
C ASN A 233 -13.05 -0.64 2.50
N ASP A 234 -12.85 -1.94 2.27
CA ASP A 234 -12.01 -2.83 3.11
C ASP A 234 -10.51 -2.78 2.73
N PHE A 235 -10.19 -2.19 1.57
CA PHE A 235 -8.85 -2.21 0.93
C PHE A 235 -7.78 -1.37 1.66
N LEU A 236 -8.14 -0.15 2.10
CA LEU A 236 -7.51 0.57 3.22
C LEU A 236 -8.39 0.49 4.47
N GLY A 237 -9.38 -0.38 4.45
CA GLY A 237 -10.44 -0.41 5.42
C GLY A 237 -10.00 -0.90 6.78
N GLY A 238 -10.98 -0.79 7.67
CA GLY A 238 -10.81 -1.08 9.07
C GLY A 238 -10.30 -2.47 9.29
N ALA A 239 -10.79 -3.49 8.59
CA ALA A 239 -10.40 -4.86 8.87
C ALA A 239 -8.90 -5.11 8.66
N PHE A 240 -8.31 -4.72 7.52
CA PHE A 240 -6.88 -4.93 7.25
C PHE A 240 -5.98 -4.06 8.13
N GLN A 241 -6.30 -2.77 8.25
CA GLN A 241 -5.54 -1.89 9.15
C GLN A 241 -5.67 -2.31 10.62
N THR A 242 -6.85 -2.77 11.06
CA THR A 242 -7.08 -3.30 12.41
C THR A 242 -6.29 -4.58 12.62
N ALA A 243 -6.27 -5.49 11.66
CA ALA A 243 -5.47 -6.70 11.73
C ALA A 243 -3.99 -6.35 11.87
N LEU A 244 -3.46 -5.43 11.07
CA LEU A 244 -2.07 -4.99 11.17
C LEU A 244 -1.76 -4.28 12.49
N LYS A 245 -2.65 -3.39 12.97
CA LYS A 245 -2.53 -2.79 14.30
C LYS A 245 -2.50 -3.86 15.39
N ALA A 246 -3.39 -4.84 15.32
CA ALA A 246 -3.43 -5.94 16.29
C ALA A 246 -2.16 -6.79 16.23
N LEU A 247 -1.61 -7.03 15.04
CA LEU A 247 -0.34 -7.74 14.86
C LEU A 247 0.86 -6.97 15.42
N ALA A 248 0.90 -5.66 15.18
CA ALA A 248 1.97 -4.77 15.65
C ALA A 248 1.94 -4.54 17.18
N SER A 249 0.75 -4.57 17.80
CA SER A 249 0.56 -4.30 19.24
C SER A 249 0.48 -5.55 20.13
N SER A 250 0.07 -6.70 19.60
CA SER A 250 -0.04 -7.94 20.38
C SER A 250 1.36 -8.50 20.71
N ASN A 251 1.51 -9.09 21.90
CA ASN A 251 2.69 -9.88 22.29
C ASN A 251 2.36 -11.37 22.49
N GLN A 252 1.18 -11.84 22.08
CA GLN A 252 0.73 -13.22 22.35
C GLN A 252 0.94 -14.15 21.13
N PRO A 253 1.87 -15.13 21.22
CA PRO A 253 2.05 -16.17 20.20
C PRO A 253 0.78 -16.99 19.96
N GLY A 254 0.59 -17.49 18.74
CA GLY A 254 -0.53 -18.40 18.39
C GLY A 254 -1.87 -17.71 18.08
N THR A 255 -1.92 -16.37 18.09
CA THR A 255 -3.11 -15.63 17.65
C THR A 255 -3.29 -15.73 16.14
N THR A 256 -4.51 -16.07 15.69
CA THR A 256 -4.87 -16.11 14.27
C THR A 256 -5.86 -15.00 13.95
N ILE A 257 -5.57 -14.18 12.94
CA ILE A 257 -6.50 -13.17 12.42
C ILE A 257 -6.76 -13.54 10.96
N SER A 258 -8.03 -13.67 10.58
CA SER A 258 -8.40 -13.96 9.19
C SER A 258 -9.27 -12.84 8.63
N ILE A 259 -8.92 -12.38 7.44
CA ILE A 259 -9.65 -11.38 6.67
C ILE A 259 -10.22 -12.09 5.45
N GLY A 260 -11.55 -12.17 5.40
CA GLY A 260 -12.24 -12.71 4.24
C GLY A 260 -12.33 -11.68 3.12
N SER A 261 -12.30 -12.16 1.89
CA SER A 261 -12.56 -11.37 0.70
C SER A 261 -13.48 -12.13 -0.25
N ILE A 262 -13.85 -11.54 -1.38
CA ILE A 262 -14.65 -12.24 -2.40
C ILE A 262 -13.84 -13.41 -2.97
N SER A 263 -12.56 -13.15 -3.31
CA SER A 263 -11.65 -14.15 -3.86
C SER A 263 -11.18 -15.20 -2.87
N GLY A 264 -11.20 -14.95 -1.56
CA GLY A 264 -10.53 -15.87 -0.64
C GLY A 264 -10.52 -15.50 0.83
N LEU A 265 -9.52 -16.06 1.52
CA LEU A 265 -9.21 -15.77 2.92
C LEU A 265 -7.71 -15.47 3.03
N ILE A 266 -7.38 -14.33 3.64
CA ILE A 266 -6.04 -13.97 4.08
C ILE A 266 -5.97 -14.29 5.57
N THR A 267 -5.08 -15.20 5.96
CA THR A 267 -4.90 -15.59 7.36
C THR A 267 -3.52 -15.21 7.83
N PHE A 268 -3.46 -14.46 8.92
CA PHE A 268 -2.26 -14.12 9.68
C PHE A 268 -2.16 -15.07 10.86
N TYR A 269 -1.06 -15.82 10.94
CA TYR A 269 -0.77 -16.76 12.01
C TYR A 269 0.49 -16.34 12.75
N LYS A 270 0.32 -15.82 13.97
CA LYS A 270 1.44 -15.32 14.77
C LYS A 270 2.36 -16.46 15.21
N THR A 271 3.55 -16.49 14.63
CA THR A 271 4.59 -17.48 14.92
C THR A 271 5.19 -17.23 16.32
N ILE A 272 5.64 -18.30 16.97
CA ILE A 272 6.28 -18.28 18.31
C ILE A 272 7.63 -17.58 18.24
#